data_AF-A0A6P5E058-F1
#
_entry.id   AF-A0A6P5E058-F1
#
_cell.length_a   1.000
_cell.length_b   1.000
_cell.length_c   1.000
_cell.angle_alpha   90.00
_cell.angle_beta   90.00
_cell.angle_gamma   90.00
#
_symmetry.space_group_name_H-M   'P 1'
#
loop_
_entity.id
_entity.type
_entity.pdbx_description
1 polymer ?
#
loop_
_entity_poly.entity_id
_entity_poly.type
_entity_poly.pdbx_seq_one_letter_code
_entity_poly.pdbx_strand_id
1 'polypeptide(L)'
;MDLPYYHGPLSKRDCETLLLKEGVDGNYLLRDSESMPGVLCLCVSFKNFVYTYRIFKEKHGYFHIQTAEGVRRQIFPNLKELISKFEEPHQGLMFHLVKPIKRTGSCLRWRRSKIELDGIYENSGSDYVDVLP
;
A
#
# COMPACT_ATOMS: atom_id res chain seq x y z
N MET A 1 3.83 -13.85 -7.46
CA MET A 1 4.30 -12.49 -7.81
C MET A 1 5.54 -12.24 -6.98
N ASP A 2 6.71 -12.26 -7.59
CA ASP A 2 7.97 -11.99 -6.89
C ASP A 2 8.46 -10.58 -7.25
N LEU A 3 7.74 -9.57 -6.74
CA LEU A 3 8.06 -8.16 -6.94
C LEU A 3 8.52 -7.58 -5.59
N PRO A 4 9.70 -6.95 -5.50
CA PRO A 4 10.25 -6.49 -4.23
C PRO A 4 9.42 -5.33 -3.63
N TYR A 5 8.64 -4.62 -4.43
CA TYR A 5 7.74 -3.53 -4.03
C TYR A 5 6.29 -3.98 -3.85
N TYR A 6 6.01 -5.29 -3.85
CA TYR A 6 4.70 -5.83 -3.51
C TYR A 6 4.63 -6.25 -2.03
N HIS A 7 3.73 -5.61 -1.29
CA HIS A 7 3.59 -5.77 0.17
C HIS A 7 2.51 -6.76 0.59
N GLY A 8 1.70 -7.27 -0.34
CA GLY A 8 0.56 -8.15 -0.02
C GLY A 8 -0.55 -7.40 0.73
N PRO A 9 -1.17 -7.99 1.77
CA PRO A 9 -2.26 -7.37 2.53
C PRO A 9 -1.73 -6.29 3.49
N LEU A 10 -1.34 -5.16 2.92
CA LEU A 10 -0.92 -3.96 3.64
C LEU A 10 -2.09 -3.00 3.81
N SER A 11 -2.31 -2.50 5.03
CA SER A 11 -3.39 -1.56 5.29
C SER A 11 -3.13 -0.22 4.62
N LYS A 12 -4.19 0.54 4.30
CA LYS A 12 -4.06 1.90 3.77
C LYS A 12 -3.19 2.79 4.68
N ARG A 13 -3.41 2.73 5.99
CA ARG A 13 -2.68 3.53 6.99
C ARG A 13 -1.18 3.19 7.03
N ASP A 14 -0.85 1.90 7.00
CA ASP A 14 0.56 1.47 6.99
C ASP A 14 1.24 1.84 5.67
N CYS A 15 0.51 1.73 4.54
CA CYS A 15 0.98 2.19 3.24
C CYS A 15 1.31 3.68 3.23
N GLU A 16 0.41 4.52 3.75
CA GLU A 16 0.63 5.97 3.86
C GLU A 16 1.85 6.27 4.73
N THR A 17 1.97 5.60 5.87
CA THR A 17 3.12 5.74 6.77
C THR A 17 4.44 5.40 6.08
N LEU A 18 4.48 4.32 5.28
CA LEU A 18 5.69 3.91 4.56
C LEU A 18 6.07 4.89 3.44
N LEU A 19 5.09 5.35 2.66
CA LEU A 19 5.32 6.23 1.52
C LEU A 19 5.73 7.65 1.94
N LEU A 20 5.12 8.15 3.02
CA LEU A 20 5.34 9.50 3.52
C LEU A 20 6.53 9.61 4.50
N LYS A 21 7.10 8.49 4.95
CA LYS A 21 8.20 8.47 5.94
C LYS A 21 9.40 9.34 5.56
N GLU A 22 9.79 9.31 4.28
CA GLU A 22 10.96 10.06 3.79
C GLU A 22 10.59 11.45 3.24
N GLY A 23 9.30 11.77 3.08
CA GLY A 23 8.85 13.04 2.50
C GLY A 23 9.23 13.25 1.03
N VAL A 24 9.59 12.17 0.31
CA VAL A 24 10.00 12.23 -1.10
C VAL A 24 8.81 11.94 -2.01
N ASP A 25 8.66 12.74 -3.06
CA ASP A 25 7.65 12.56 -4.11
C ASP A 25 8.01 11.41 -5.05
N GLY A 26 7.01 10.67 -5.50
CA GLY A 26 7.18 9.54 -6.41
C GLY A 26 7.62 8.24 -5.74
N ASN A 27 7.61 8.18 -4.41
CA ASN A 27 7.69 6.88 -3.72
C ASN A 27 6.46 6.06 -4.08
N TYR A 28 6.65 4.76 -4.34
CA TYR A 28 5.54 3.90 -4.68
C TYR A 28 5.66 2.48 -4.14
N LEU A 29 4.52 1.80 -4.00
CA LEU A 29 4.43 0.38 -3.69
C LEU A 29 3.12 -0.23 -4.21
N LEU A 30 3.11 -1.56 -4.30
CA LEU A 30 1.91 -2.35 -4.59
C LEU A 30 1.41 -3.05 -3.33
N ARG A 31 0.10 -3.06 -3.14
CA ARG A 31 -0.58 -3.79 -2.05
C ARG A 31 -1.89 -4.41 -2.55
N ASP A 32 -2.47 -5.29 -1.75
CA ASP A 32 -3.82 -5.80 -1.99
C ASP A 32 -4.86 -4.74 -1.61
N SER A 33 -5.97 -4.70 -2.34
CA SER A 33 -7.10 -3.85 -2.01
C SER A 33 -7.84 -4.43 -0.80
N GLU A 34 -7.91 -3.65 0.29
CA GLU A 34 -8.71 -3.99 1.48
C GLU A 34 -10.20 -4.07 1.17
N SER A 35 -10.66 -3.28 0.19
CA SER A 35 -12.09 -3.16 -0.16
C SER A 35 -12.57 -4.15 -1.21
N MET A 36 -11.66 -4.69 -2.04
CA MET A 36 -12.03 -5.52 -3.20
C MET A 36 -11.07 -6.69 -3.34
N PRO A 37 -11.53 -7.91 -3.00
CA PRO A 37 -10.72 -9.12 -3.17
C PRO A 37 -10.24 -9.29 -4.61
N GLY A 38 -8.98 -9.68 -4.79
CA GLY A 38 -8.38 -9.91 -6.12
C GLY A 38 -7.97 -8.65 -6.89
N VAL A 39 -8.20 -7.46 -6.34
CA VAL A 39 -7.77 -6.18 -6.91
C VAL A 39 -6.49 -5.73 -6.22
N LEU A 40 -5.54 -5.24 -7.00
CA LEU A 40 -4.30 -4.66 -6.50
C LEU A 40 -4.44 -3.13 -6.41
N CYS A 41 -3.65 -2.52 -5.53
CA CYS A 41 -3.56 -1.09 -5.36
C CYS A 41 -2.12 -0.65 -5.61
N LEU A 42 -1.93 0.24 -6.58
CA LEU A 42 -0.72 1.02 -6.78
C LEU A 42 -0.85 2.31 -5.98
N CYS A 43 0.04 2.50 -5.01
CA CYS A 43 0.05 3.68 -4.16
C CYS A 43 1.30 4.51 -4.48
N VAL A 44 1.12 5.82 -4.68
CA VAL A 44 2.19 6.77 -5.04
C VAL A 44 2.12 8.00 -4.14
N SER A 45 3.26 8.43 -3.58
CA SER A 45 3.35 9.68 -2.82
C SER A 45 3.52 10.87 -3.75
N PHE A 46 2.82 11.96 -3.46
CA PHE A 46 3.06 13.26 -4.06
C PHE A 46 2.54 14.38 -3.16
N LYS A 47 3.38 15.39 -2.90
CA LYS A 47 3.05 16.56 -2.07
C LYS A 47 2.45 16.18 -0.71
N ASN A 48 3.03 15.19 -0.05
CA ASN A 48 2.58 14.70 1.25
C ASN A 48 1.20 14.00 1.24
N PHE A 49 0.68 13.65 0.06
CA PHE A 49 -0.52 12.83 -0.13
C PHE A 49 -0.18 11.49 -0.77
N VAL A 50 -1.03 10.49 -0.55
CA VAL A 50 -0.93 9.19 -1.22
C VAL A 50 -2.08 9.00 -2.18
N TYR A 51 -1.74 8.87 -3.45
CA TYR A 51 -2.68 8.57 -4.52
C TYR A 51 -2.74 7.05 -4.70
N THR A 52 -3.95 6.50 -4.66
CA THR A 52 -4.18 5.05 -4.81
C THR A 52 -4.91 4.77 -6.11
N TYR A 53 -4.32 3.93 -6.94
CA TYR A 53 -4.88 3.48 -8.21
C TYR A 53 -5.17 1.98 -8.14
N ARG A 54 -6.38 1.58 -8.52
CA ARG A 54 -6.76 0.17 -8.54
C ARG A 54 -6.27 -0.48 -9.83
N ILE A 55 -5.69 -1.65 -9.70
CA ILE A 55 -5.23 -2.49 -10.81
C ILE A 55 -6.05 -3.78 -10.78
N PHE A 56 -6.74 -4.04 -11.88
CA PHE A 56 -7.56 -5.23 -12.05
C PHE A 56 -6.80 -6.26 -12.86
N LYS A 57 -6.97 -7.53 -12.46
CA LYS A 57 -6.48 -8.69 -13.21
C LYS A 57 -7.59 -9.23 -14.10
N GLU A 58 -7.33 -9.33 -15.40
CA GLU A 58 -8.24 -9.84 -16.42
C GLU A 58 -8.12 -11.36 -16.60
N LYS A 59 -9.09 -11.95 -17.33
CA LYS A 59 -9.29 -13.41 -17.48
C LYS A 59 -8.13 -14.20 -18.12
N HIS A 60 -7.10 -13.53 -18.65
CA HIS A 60 -5.95 -14.19 -19.30
C HIS A 60 -4.60 -13.76 -18.70
N GLY A 61 -4.61 -13.26 -17.46
CA GLY A 61 -3.39 -12.83 -16.78
C GLY A 61 -2.93 -11.41 -17.13
N TYR A 62 -3.66 -10.70 -17.98
CA TYR A 62 -3.45 -9.28 -18.24
C TYR A 62 -3.88 -8.41 -17.05
N PHE A 63 -3.34 -7.20 -17.00
CA PHE A 63 -3.61 -6.19 -15.98
C PHE A 63 -4.06 -4.89 -16.62
N HIS A 64 -4.96 -4.17 -15.97
CA HIS A 64 -5.27 -2.79 -16.35
C HIS A 64 -5.46 -1.93 -15.11
N ILE A 65 -5.09 -0.66 -15.23
CA ILE A 65 -5.31 0.33 -14.18
C ILE A 65 -6.70 0.95 -14.34
N GLN A 66 -7.35 1.29 -13.23
CA GLN A 66 -8.60 2.01 -13.25
C GLN A 66 -8.37 3.43 -13.78
N THR A 67 -9.02 3.75 -14.89
CA THR A 67 -9.01 5.08 -15.50
C THR A 67 -10.39 5.74 -15.38
N ALA A 68 -10.44 7.06 -15.50
CA ALA A 68 -11.70 7.80 -15.56
C ALA A 68 -12.53 7.41 -16.80
N GLU A 69 -13.83 7.65 -16.73
CA GLU A 69 -14.75 7.40 -17.85
C GLU A 69 -14.33 8.23 -19.08
N GLY A 70 -14.34 7.60 -20.26
CA GLY A 70 -13.89 8.20 -21.51
C GLY A 70 -12.39 8.09 -21.80
N VAL A 71 -11.56 7.70 -20.83
CA VAL A 71 -10.13 7.43 -21.07
C VAL A 71 -9.95 6.00 -21.57
N ARG A 72 -9.14 5.84 -22.63
CA ARG A 72 -8.82 4.52 -23.20
C ARG A 72 -8.12 3.66 -22.13
N ARG A 73 -8.72 2.53 -21.79
CA ARG A 73 -8.09 1.54 -20.90
C ARG A 73 -6.82 1.01 -21.53
N GLN A 74 -5.73 1.02 -20.76
CA GLN A 74 -4.47 0.41 -21.12
C GLN A 74 -4.40 -0.98 -20.49
N ILE A 75 -4.11 -1.98 -21.32
CA ILE A 75 -4.00 -3.37 -20.92
C ILE A 75 -2.53 -3.77 -21.03
N PHE A 76 -2.01 -4.39 -19.98
CA PHE A 76 -0.62 -4.80 -19.85
C PHE A 76 -0.55 -6.31 -19.64
N PRO A 77 0.43 -7.02 -20.23
CA PRO A 77 0.56 -8.47 -20.07
C PRO A 77 1.07 -8.87 -18.68
N ASN A 78 1.79 -7.99 -17.99
CA ASN A 78 2.30 -8.22 -16.65
C ASN A 78 2.40 -6.92 -15.85
N LEU A 79 2.51 -7.04 -14.52
CA LEU A 79 2.65 -5.86 -13.64
C LEU A 79 3.95 -5.10 -13.87
N LYS A 80 5.02 -5.76 -14.30
CA LYS A 80 6.32 -5.11 -14.49
C LYS A 80 6.24 -4.09 -15.62
N GLU A 81 5.63 -4.46 -16.74
CA GLU A 81 5.38 -3.56 -17.87
C GLU A 81 4.42 -2.43 -17.52
N LEU A 82 3.38 -2.72 -16.73
CA LEU A 82 2.49 -1.67 -16.20
C LEU A 82 3.30 -0.64 -15.40
N ILE A 83 4.15 -1.09 -14.47
CA ILE A 83 4.97 -0.21 -13.64
C ILE A 83 5.96 0.58 -14.51
N SER A 84 6.72 -0.08 -15.39
CA SER A 84 7.67 0.58 -16.28
C SER A 84 6.99 1.63 -17.17
N LYS A 85 5.74 1.42 -17.57
CA LYS A 85 5.00 2.44 -18.31
C LYS A 85 4.76 3.69 -17.47
N PHE A 86 4.36 3.54 -16.22
CA PHE A 86 4.07 4.66 -15.33
C PHE A 86 5.30 5.27 -14.63
N GLU A 87 6.48 4.69 -14.80
CA GLU A 87 7.77 5.33 -14.48
C GLU A 87 8.06 6.51 -15.44
N GLU A 88 7.51 6.48 -16.65
CA GLU A 88 7.60 7.62 -17.58
C GLU A 88 6.69 8.78 -17.12
N PRO A 89 7.14 10.03 -17.29
CA PRO A 89 6.32 11.19 -16.99
C PRO A 89 5.12 11.30 -17.96
N HIS A 90 4.07 11.98 -17.51
CA HIS A 90 2.86 12.30 -18.29
C HIS A 90 2.03 11.09 -18.79
N GLN A 91 2.12 9.93 -18.14
CA GLN A 91 1.34 8.74 -18.53
C GLN A 91 -0.05 8.61 -17.88
N GLY A 92 -0.55 9.67 -17.23
CA GLY A 92 -1.91 9.72 -16.67
C GLY A 92 -2.03 9.40 -15.18
N LEU A 93 -0.92 9.15 -14.49
CA LEU A 93 -0.88 9.24 -13.02
C LEU A 93 -0.70 10.70 -12.59
N MET A 94 -1.04 10.99 -11.34
CA MET A 94 -0.79 12.29 -10.72
C MET A 94 0.71 12.61 -10.70
N PHE A 95 1.52 11.59 -10.43
CA PHE A 95 2.97 11.67 -10.47
C PHE A 95 3.54 10.35 -10.99
N HIS A 96 4.65 10.43 -11.73
CA HIS A 96 5.32 9.24 -12.26
C HIS A 96 6.00 8.45 -11.14
N LEU A 97 6.21 7.17 -11.39
CA LEU A 97 6.84 6.29 -10.41
C LEU A 97 8.34 6.55 -10.39
N VAL A 98 8.89 6.93 -9.24
CA VAL A 98 10.32 7.29 -9.09
C VAL A 98 11.05 6.26 -8.26
N LYS A 99 10.59 5.99 -7.04
CA LYS A 99 11.32 5.16 -6.07
C LYS A 99 10.44 4.02 -5.53
N PRO A 100 10.77 2.75 -5.80
CA PRO A 100 10.05 1.62 -5.23
C PRO A 100 10.37 1.47 -3.74
N ILE A 101 9.34 1.45 -2.90
CA ILE A 101 9.46 1.07 -1.48
C ILE A 101 9.41 -0.44 -1.38
N LYS A 102 10.57 -1.04 -1.13
CA LYS A 102 10.70 -2.49 -1.04
C LYS A 102 10.09 -3.02 0.26
N ARG A 103 9.43 -4.17 0.17
CA ARG A 103 8.98 -4.93 1.33
C ARG A 103 10.21 -5.50 2.02
N THR A 104 10.65 -4.87 3.09
CA THR A 104 11.64 -5.47 3.99
C THR A 104 10.96 -6.60 4.76
N GLY A 105 11.50 -7.82 4.68
CA GLY A 105 11.02 -8.98 5.46
C GLY A 105 10.97 -8.73 6.98
N SER A 106 11.58 -7.63 7.45
CA SER A 106 11.58 -7.16 8.83
C SER A 106 10.35 -6.34 9.26
N CYS A 107 9.36 -6.04 8.41
CA CYS A 107 8.11 -5.40 8.89
C CYS A 107 7.31 -6.28 9.87
N LEU A 108 7.62 -7.57 10.01
CA LEU A 108 7.15 -8.38 11.14
C LEU A 108 7.66 -7.86 12.50
N ARG A 109 8.83 -7.18 12.57
CA ARG A 109 9.30 -6.54 13.80
C ARG A 109 8.48 -5.31 14.17
N TRP A 110 8.00 -4.52 13.21
CA TRP A 110 7.21 -3.33 13.54
C TRP A 110 5.83 -3.69 14.11
N ARG A 111 5.18 -4.77 13.64
CA ARG A 111 3.95 -5.28 14.28
C ARG A 111 4.19 -5.77 15.71
N ARG A 112 5.38 -6.30 16.03
CA ARG A 112 5.75 -6.60 17.42
C ARG A 112 5.88 -5.32 18.25
N SER A 113 6.55 -4.29 17.72
CA SER A 113 6.76 -3.03 18.45
C SER A 113 5.51 -2.17 18.61
N LYS A 114 4.47 -2.34 17.78
CA LYS A 114 3.20 -1.60 17.90
C LYS A 114 2.23 -2.21 18.92
N ILE A 115 2.32 -3.51 19.17
CA ILE A 115 1.57 -4.17 20.27
C ILE A 115 2.09 -3.71 21.63
N GLU A 116 3.39 -3.41 21.76
CA GLU A 116 3.98 -2.96 23.02
C GLU A 116 3.65 -1.50 23.39
N LEU A 117 3.33 -0.63 22.42
CA LEU A 117 3.07 0.79 22.67
C LEU A 117 1.60 1.12 22.96
N ASP A 118 0.65 0.31 22.48
CA ASP A 118 -0.79 0.46 22.73
C ASP A 118 -1.24 -0.17 24.07
N GLY A 119 -0.34 -0.88 24.77
CA GLY A 119 -0.62 -1.50 26.07
C GLY A 119 -0.39 -0.60 27.28
N ILE A 120 -0.02 0.67 27.08
CA ILE A 120 0.34 1.61 28.15
C ILE A 120 -0.55 2.85 28.08
N TYR A 121 -1.87 2.66 28.07
CA TYR A 121 -2.78 3.74 28.46
C TYR A 121 -4.04 3.16 29.11
N GLU A 122 -4.20 3.52 30.38
CA GLU A 122 -5.38 3.38 31.26
C GLU A 122 -5.70 2.02 31.88
N ASN A 123 -5.37 1.85 33.16
CA ASN A 123 -6.27 2.30 34.23
C ASN A 123 -5.58 2.20 35.60
N SER A 124 -5.07 3.32 36.11
CA SER A 124 -4.83 3.49 37.55
C SER A 124 -6.14 3.92 38.20
N GLY A 125 -6.83 2.97 38.84
CA GLY A 125 -8.03 3.19 39.64
C GLY A 125 -8.71 1.84 39.87
N SER A 126 -8.42 1.14 40.97
CA SER A 126 -8.95 1.36 42.32
C SER A 126 -9.87 0.18 42.67
N ASP A 127 -9.52 -0.49 43.76
CA ASP A 127 -10.33 -1.34 44.64
C ASP A 127 -11.40 -2.23 44.02
N TYR A 128 -11.14 -3.54 43.97
CA TYR A 128 -11.97 -4.54 44.67
C TYR A 128 -11.13 -5.82 44.85
N VAL A 129 -11.18 -6.37 46.07
CA VAL A 129 -10.36 -7.48 46.56
C VAL A 129 -10.88 -8.81 46.01
N ASP A 130 -9.98 -9.71 45.64
CA ASP A 130 -10.27 -11.10 45.27
C ASP A 130 -10.93 -11.88 46.41
N VAL A 131 -12.01 -12.58 46.11
CA VAL A 131 -12.39 -13.80 46.85
C VAL A 131 -12.71 -14.89 45.84
N LEU A 132 -11.78 -15.84 45.71
CA LEU A 132 -12.02 -17.20 45.20
C LEU A 132 -12.18 -18.13 46.42
N PRO A 133 -12.86 -19.29 46.34
CA PRO A 133 -13.97 -19.73 45.48
C PRO A 133 -15.32 -19.78 46.21
#